data_AF-A0A944V323-F1
#
_entry.id   AF-A0A944V323-F1
#
_cell.length_a   1.000
_cell.length_b   1.000
_cell.length_c   1.000
_cell.angle_alpha   90.00
_cell.angle_beta   90.00
_cell.angle_gamma   90.00
#
_symmetry.space_group_name_H-M   'P 1'
#
loop_
_entity.id
_entity.type
_entity.pdbx_description
1 polymer ?
#
loop_
_entity_poly.entity_id
_entity_poly.type
_entity_poly.pdbx_seq_one_letter_code
_entity_poly.pdbx_strand_id
1 'polypeptide(L)'
;MNLTEMKSKHKLLKDYSYTLGEIEKGYTNRTLHVDLGSNEIKEKPVTQLMKDKFIGGKGFGLKLLWDATKPDTKWDDPENEIIISPGPIGGITQYAGAGKSLVVALSPLTDIVIDSNVGGYFGPFLKYAGFDALELQGKAEKDVIVIIDGKEGVVRIEEAPEEAIDSHILAEQLTDMYAESESKKNLVSVVSAGLAADNSNIGVLNFSFYDKKRQKVRLKQAGRGGIGSVLRNKKIKAIVAIAESIKPDANHVVDMEAIKECGAKFNKEMRELDDDQCRMRKEGTAHLVEIMDDYDLLPTKNFQYGSHKDIMNIHSSVWRSKFTQGVFDGCWIGCTMSCAKAVDGFELKTGPYKGDKVIVDGPEYETVGGVGSNCGIFDADYIIEANFYCDTYGIDTISFGTLTAFVMECYEAGILNKELTGGLELNFGNAEAAIELMHQMARGEGFGVIAGLGIRKMKAYFAKEFGADINFLNDIGMENKGLEYSQYVSKESLA
;
A
#
# COMPACT_ATOMS: atom_id res chain seq x y z
N MET A 1 -19.29 -16.12 -11.35
CA MET A 1 -20.07 -15.23 -12.26
C MET A 1 -19.11 -14.72 -13.33
N ASN A 2 -19.49 -14.63 -14.60
CA ASN A 2 -18.60 -14.01 -15.59
C ASN A 2 -18.60 -12.48 -15.42
N LEU A 3 -17.56 -11.79 -15.89
CA LEU A 3 -17.39 -10.34 -15.65
C LEU A 3 -18.51 -9.49 -16.28
N THR A 4 -19.12 -9.96 -17.36
CA THR A 4 -20.23 -9.25 -18.03
C THR A 4 -21.50 -9.28 -17.18
N GLU A 5 -21.83 -10.44 -16.61
CA GLU A 5 -22.93 -10.60 -15.66
C GLU A 5 -22.70 -9.74 -14.42
N MET A 6 -21.48 -9.76 -13.87
CA MET A 6 -21.08 -8.94 -12.72
C MET A 6 -21.29 -7.44 -12.99
N LYS A 7 -20.71 -6.93 -14.09
CA LYS A 7 -20.87 -5.53 -14.51
C LYS A 7 -22.34 -5.15 -14.76
N SER A 8 -23.17 -6.07 -15.25
CA SER A 8 -24.59 -5.81 -15.49
C SER A 8 -25.40 -5.57 -14.20
N LYS A 9 -24.85 -5.97 -13.04
CA LYS A 9 -25.44 -5.70 -11.72
C LYS A 9 -25.03 -4.36 -11.14
N HIS A 10 -24.08 -3.66 -11.76
CA HIS A 10 -23.72 -2.32 -11.32
C HIS A 10 -24.92 -1.38 -11.44
N LYS A 11 -25.05 -0.47 -10.49
CA LYS A 11 -26.04 0.60 -10.53
C LYS A 11 -25.33 1.95 -10.54
N LEU A 12 -25.49 2.68 -11.64
CA LEU A 12 -24.97 4.04 -11.78
C LEU A 12 -25.67 4.98 -10.79
N LEU A 13 -24.88 5.63 -9.93
CA LEU A 13 -25.34 6.65 -8.98
C LEU A 13 -25.10 8.06 -9.51
N LYS A 14 -23.96 8.26 -10.17
CA LYS A 14 -23.57 9.54 -10.75
C LYS A 14 -22.74 9.32 -12.00
N ASP A 15 -22.99 10.14 -13.00
CA ASP A 15 -22.15 10.32 -14.19
C ASP A 15 -21.81 11.81 -14.30
N TYR A 16 -20.54 12.11 -14.54
CA TYR A 16 -20.02 13.46 -14.71
C TYR A 16 -19.08 13.48 -15.92
N SER A 17 -19.55 14.07 -17.02
CA SER A 17 -18.72 14.33 -18.20
C SER A 17 -17.95 15.64 -18.03
N TYR A 18 -16.68 15.64 -18.43
CA TYR A 18 -15.80 16.80 -18.36
C TYR A 18 -14.96 16.93 -19.62
N THR A 19 -14.44 18.14 -19.83
CA THR A 19 -13.48 18.36 -20.92
C THR A 19 -12.08 18.07 -20.42
N LEU A 20 -11.40 17.11 -21.07
CA LEU A 20 -10.04 16.75 -20.74
C LEU A 20 -9.13 17.98 -20.74
N GLY A 21 -8.41 18.16 -19.64
CA GLY A 21 -7.52 19.31 -19.49
C GLY A 21 -6.21 19.16 -20.22
N GLU A 22 -5.70 20.29 -20.70
CA GLU A 22 -4.30 20.37 -21.12
C GLU A 22 -3.41 20.32 -19.87
N ILE A 23 -2.38 19.47 -19.94
CA ILE A 23 -1.27 19.51 -19.00
C ILE A 23 -0.35 20.65 -19.47
N GLU A 24 -0.07 21.62 -18.61
CA GLU A 24 0.88 22.69 -18.88
C GLU A 24 2.03 22.59 -17.87
N LYS A 25 3.24 22.29 -18.34
CA LYS A 25 4.46 22.25 -17.51
C LYS A 25 4.30 21.33 -16.29
N GLY A 26 3.67 20.17 -16.50
CA GLY A 26 3.40 19.17 -15.47
C GLY A 26 2.15 19.40 -14.62
N TYR A 27 1.39 20.49 -14.81
CA TYR A 27 0.15 20.76 -14.09
C TYR A 27 -1.09 20.66 -14.97
N THR A 28 -2.15 20.05 -14.47
CA THR A 28 -3.47 20.03 -15.11
C THR A 28 -4.36 21.21 -14.69
N ASN A 29 -3.90 21.97 -13.69
CA ASN A 29 -4.54 23.17 -13.15
C ASN A 29 -5.87 22.92 -12.45
N ARG A 30 -6.19 21.66 -12.13
CA ARG A 30 -7.43 21.28 -11.45
C ARG A 30 -7.28 20.03 -10.61
N THR A 31 -8.13 19.90 -9.61
CA THR A 31 -8.32 18.67 -8.82
C THR A 31 -9.73 18.13 -9.05
N LEU A 32 -9.89 16.82 -8.87
CA LEU A 32 -11.18 16.15 -8.93
C LEU A 32 -11.68 15.92 -7.50
N HIS A 33 -12.82 16.51 -7.15
CA HIS A 33 -13.48 16.27 -5.87
C HIS A 33 -14.70 15.40 -6.08
N VAL A 34 -14.78 14.31 -5.31
CA VAL A 34 -15.87 13.35 -5.31
C VAL A 34 -16.38 13.21 -3.88
N ASP A 35 -17.61 13.66 -3.64
CA ASP A 35 -18.31 13.50 -2.37
C ASP A 35 -19.30 12.35 -2.47
N LEU A 36 -19.07 11.28 -1.71
CA LEU A 36 -19.85 10.05 -1.76
C LEU A 36 -21.15 10.10 -0.96
N GLY A 37 -21.29 11.07 -0.05
CA GLY A 37 -22.53 11.25 0.70
C GLY A 37 -23.63 11.90 -0.15
N SER A 38 -23.23 12.86 -0.98
CA SER A 38 -24.11 13.57 -1.92
C SER A 38 -24.05 13.04 -3.35
N ASN A 39 -23.08 12.18 -3.65
CA ASN A 39 -22.69 11.79 -5.02
C ASN A 39 -22.35 13.00 -5.90
N GLU A 40 -21.86 14.10 -5.32
CA GLU A 40 -21.36 15.25 -6.06
C GLU A 40 -19.98 14.94 -6.65
N ILE A 41 -19.79 15.30 -7.92
CA ILE A 41 -18.50 15.29 -8.59
C ILE A 41 -18.27 16.69 -9.14
N LYS A 42 -17.13 17.30 -8.82
CA LYS A 42 -16.77 18.63 -9.33
C LYS A 42 -15.27 18.82 -9.48
N GLU A 43 -14.93 19.75 -10.35
CA GLU A 43 -13.55 20.20 -10.57
C GLU A 43 -13.25 21.41 -9.69
N LYS A 44 -12.13 21.40 -8.95
CA LYS A 44 -11.65 22.56 -8.19
C LYS A 44 -10.37 23.11 -8.84
N PRO A 45 -10.16 24.44 -8.86
CA PRO A 45 -8.97 25.01 -9.49
C PRO A 45 -7.71 24.79 -8.65
N VAL A 46 -6.60 24.42 -9.31
CA VAL A 46 -5.27 24.51 -8.70
C VAL A 46 -4.75 25.92 -8.89
N THR A 47 -4.74 26.68 -7.80
CA THR A 47 -4.31 28.10 -7.81
C THR A 47 -2.79 28.23 -7.98
N GLN A 48 -2.32 29.41 -8.41
CA GLN A 48 -0.88 29.69 -8.46
C GLN A 48 -0.23 29.57 -7.07
N LEU A 49 -0.93 30.00 -6.01
CA LEU A 49 -0.48 29.82 -4.63
C LEU A 49 -0.21 28.35 -4.29
N MET A 50 -1.08 27.43 -4.75
CA MET A 50 -0.87 26.00 -4.54
C MET A 50 0.42 25.53 -5.19
N LYS A 51 0.65 25.88 -6.46
CA LYS A 51 1.86 25.52 -7.20
C LYS A 51 3.12 26.06 -6.52
N ASP A 52 3.11 27.34 -6.13
CA ASP A 52 4.30 28.00 -5.59
C ASP A 52 4.67 27.51 -4.18
N LYS A 53 3.68 27.25 -3.32
CA LYS A 53 3.92 26.88 -1.91
C LYS A 53 3.93 25.38 -1.67
N PHE A 54 3.12 24.63 -2.39
CA PHE A 54 2.85 23.23 -2.09
C PHE A 54 3.34 22.29 -3.19
N ILE A 55 3.62 22.79 -4.40
CA ILE A 55 4.22 22.08 -5.55
C ILE A 55 3.36 20.94 -6.12
N GLY A 56 2.81 20.06 -5.31
CA GLY A 56 2.08 18.86 -5.70
C GLY A 56 2.32 17.73 -4.70
N GLY A 57 1.81 16.53 -4.99
CA GLY A 57 2.07 15.35 -4.15
C GLY A 57 1.63 15.59 -2.71
N LYS A 58 2.56 15.37 -1.76
CA LYS A 58 2.30 15.56 -0.32
C LYS A 58 1.79 16.97 0.00
N GLY A 59 2.34 18.01 -0.63
CA GLY A 59 1.96 19.39 -0.35
C GLY A 59 0.50 19.67 -0.72
N PHE A 60 0.05 19.17 -1.88
CA PHE A 60 -1.36 19.29 -2.27
C PHE A 60 -2.24 18.47 -1.33
N GLY A 61 -1.85 17.22 -1.02
CA GLY A 61 -2.57 16.38 -0.07
C GLY A 61 -2.79 17.05 1.29
N LEU A 62 -1.73 17.63 1.88
CA LEU A 62 -1.83 18.33 3.16
C LEU A 62 -2.68 19.61 3.08
N LYS A 63 -2.56 20.39 2.00
CA LYS A 63 -3.36 21.61 1.83
C LYS A 63 -4.85 21.31 1.68
N LEU A 64 -5.19 20.29 0.90
CA LEU A 64 -6.57 19.89 0.65
C LEU A 64 -7.19 19.28 1.91
N LEU A 65 -6.46 18.40 2.62
CA LEU A 65 -6.93 17.87 3.90
C LEU A 65 -7.15 18.98 4.94
N TRP A 66 -6.27 19.98 4.99
CA TRP A 66 -6.43 21.14 5.85
C TRP A 66 -7.72 21.92 5.56
N ASP A 67 -8.10 22.06 4.29
CA ASP A 67 -9.33 22.75 3.91
C ASP A 67 -10.59 21.93 4.19
N ALA A 68 -10.47 20.61 4.13
CA ALA A 68 -11.58 19.68 4.34
C ALA A 68 -11.93 19.45 5.82
N THR A 69 -10.94 19.57 6.71
CA THR A 69 -11.06 19.12 8.11
C THR A 69 -11.15 20.27 9.11
N LYS A 70 -11.67 19.96 10.30
CA LYS A 70 -11.73 20.83 11.48
C LYS A 70 -10.85 20.23 12.59
N PRO A 71 -10.50 21.00 13.63
CA PRO A 71 -9.68 20.49 14.73
C PRO A 71 -10.21 19.24 15.46
N ASP A 72 -11.53 19.02 15.41
CA ASP A 72 -12.23 17.90 16.03
C ASP A 72 -12.63 16.78 15.05
N THR A 73 -12.28 16.92 13.76
CA THR A 73 -12.54 15.87 12.76
C THR A 73 -11.76 14.61 13.10
N LYS A 74 -12.46 13.48 13.10
CA LYS A 74 -11.91 12.15 13.34
C LYS A 74 -11.67 11.41 12.04
N TRP A 75 -10.91 10.32 12.11
CA TRP A 75 -10.56 9.51 10.94
C TRP A 75 -11.79 8.90 10.24
N ASP A 76 -12.87 8.63 10.98
CA ASP A 76 -14.11 8.03 10.49
C ASP A 76 -15.21 9.07 10.24
N ASP A 77 -14.93 10.37 10.31
CA ASP A 77 -15.91 11.37 9.94
C ASP A 77 -16.04 11.48 8.40
N PRO A 78 -17.23 11.77 7.85
CA PRO A 78 -17.41 12.05 6.43
C PRO A 78 -16.45 13.12 5.88
N GLU A 79 -16.08 14.11 6.69
CA GLU A 79 -15.16 15.20 6.34
C GLU A 79 -13.71 14.77 6.14
N ASN A 80 -13.25 13.66 6.74
CA ASN A 80 -11.89 13.16 6.53
C ASN A 80 -11.72 12.74 5.08
N GLU A 81 -10.87 13.43 4.32
CA GLU A 81 -10.66 13.10 2.92
C GLU A 81 -9.54 12.08 2.74
N ILE A 82 -9.67 11.25 1.68
CA ILE A 82 -8.52 10.56 1.09
C ILE A 82 -8.09 11.38 -0.12
N ILE A 83 -6.90 11.96 -0.06
CA ILE A 83 -6.34 12.74 -1.17
C ILE A 83 -5.21 11.98 -1.84
N ILE A 84 -5.28 11.76 -3.16
CA ILE A 84 -4.22 11.14 -3.96
C ILE A 84 -3.64 12.16 -4.93
N SER A 85 -2.32 12.40 -4.90
CA SER A 85 -1.64 13.33 -5.81
C SER A 85 -0.29 12.79 -6.33
N PRO A 86 -0.06 12.70 -7.66
CA PRO A 86 1.20 12.25 -8.27
C PRO A 86 2.32 13.30 -8.30
N GLY A 87 2.01 14.57 -8.03
CA GLY A 87 2.96 15.68 -8.20
C GLY A 87 3.21 16.07 -9.67
N PRO A 88 3.96 17.15 -9.91
CA PRO A 88 4.10 17.74 -11.25
C PRO A 88 4.91 16.86 -12.22
N ILE A 89 5.91 16.13 -11.73
CA ILE A 89 6.74 15.23 -12.56
C ILE A 89 6.11 13.84 -12.77
N GLY A 90 4.93 13.60 -12.21
CA GLY A 90 4.22 12.33 -12.31
C GLY A 90 3.94 11.95 -13.77
N GLY A 91 4.26 10.72 -14.15
CA GLY A 91 4.00 10.16 -15.48
C GLY A 91 5.06 10.49 -16.54
N ILE A 92 6.20 11.07 -16.19
CA ILE A 92 7.34 11.16 -17.12
C ILE A 92 7.92 9.76 -17.34
N THR A 93 8.21 9.37 -18.59
CA THR A 93 8.67 8.00 -18.90
C THR A 93 10.19 7.89 -19.08
N GLN A 94 10.87 9.02 -19.30
CA GLN A 94 12.32 9.07 -19.49
C GLN A 94 13.09 9.16 -18.16
N TYR A 95 12.38 9.48 -17.07
CA TYR A 95 12.96 9.73 -15.76
C TYR A 95 12.57 8.62 -14.78
N ALA A 96 13.56 7.93 -14.21
CA ALA A 96 13.32 6.84 -13.27
C ALA A 96 12.63 7.34 -12.00
N GLY A 97 11.58 6.63 -11.55
CA GLY A 97 10.86 6.96 -10.31
C GLY A 97 9.70 7.96 -10.47
N ALA A 98 9.33 8.34 -11.69
CA ALA A 98 8.26 9.29 -11.95
C ALA A 98 6.82 8.71 -11.88
N GLY A 99 6.63 7.47 -11.43
CA GLY A 99 5.30 6.86 -11.23
C GLY A 99 4.77 6.93 -9.80
N LYS A 100 5.26 7.86 -8.98
CA LYS A 100 4.88 7.96 -7.57
C LYS A 100 3.58 8.73 -7.39
N SER A 101 2.84 8.35 -6.34
CA SER A 101 1.68 9.07 -5.80
C SER A 101 1.84 9.22 -4.30
N LEU A 102 1.40 10.35 -3.77
CA LEU A 102 1.23 10.56 -2.33
C LEU A 102 -0.25 10.45 -2.00
N VAL A 103 -0.54 9.76 -0.91
CA VAL A 103 -1.89 9.63 -0.34
C VAL A 103 -1.90 10.25 1.05
N VAL A 104 -2.88 11.07 1.36
CA VAL A 104 -3.00 11.77 2.64
C VAL A 104 -4.41 11.61 3.20
N ALA A 105 -4.53 11.36 4.51
CA ALA A 105 -5.79 11.28 5.26
C ALA A 105 -5.53 11.49 6.77
N LEU A 106 -6.58 11.58 7.58
CA LEU A 106 -6.49 11.31 9.02
C LEU A 106 -6.49 9.79 9.26
N SER A 107 -5.58 9.32 10.10
CA SER A 107 -5.31 7.91 10.33
C SER A 107 -6.20 7.29 11.41
N PRO A 108 -6.80 6.11 11.19
CA PRO A 108 -7.44 5.33 12.26
C PRO A 108 -6.46 4.74 13.28
N LEU A 109 -5.18 4.61 12.92
CA LEU A 109 -4.16 4.04 13.78
C LEU A 109 -3.62 5.07 14.77
N THR A 110 -3.34 6.28 14.27
CA THR A 110 -2.65 7.33 15.04
C THR A 110 -3.57 8.46 15.51
N ASP A 111 -4.78 8.55 14.97
CA ASP A 111 -5.76 9.63 15.16
C ASP A 111 -5.23 11.03 14.74
N ILE A 112 -4.16 11.06 13.92
CA ILE A 112 -3.57 12.28 13.34
C ILE A 112 -3.38 12.13 11.82
N VAL A 113 -2.94 13.21 11.16
CA VAL A 113 -2.61 13.18 9.72
C VAL A 113 -1.53 12.13 9.42
N ILE A 114 -1.78 11.32 8.39
CA ILE A 114 -0.81 10.41 7.80
C ILE A 114 -0.63 10.74 6.32
N ASP A 115 0.59 10.57 5.82
CA ASP A 115 0.86 10.46 4.40
C ASP A 115 1.55 9.13 4.07
N SER A 116 1.26 8.60 2.88
CA SER A 116 1.92 7.41 2.35
C SER A 116 2.32 7.61 0.90
N ASN A 117 3.51 7.12 0.53
CA ASN A 117 4.00 7.11 -0.84
C ASN A 117 3.75 5.74 -1.47
N VAL A 118 3.34 5.71 -2.73
CA VAL A 118 3.15 4.49 -3.51
C VAL A 118 3.63 4.70 -4.94
N GLY A 119 4.23 3.69 -5.55
CA GLY A 119 4.57 3.70 -6.97
C GLY A 119 3.48 3.03 -7.81
N GLY A 120 3.52 3.22 -9.13
CA GLY A 120 2.57 2.55 -10.01
C GLY A 120 2.08 3.45 -11.13
N TYR A 121 0.92 3.09 -11.65
CA TYR A 121 0.35 3.71 -12.83
C TYR A 121 -0.86 4.61 -12.49
N PHE A 122 -1.51 4.42 -11.34
CA PHE A 122 -2.70 5.19 -10.95
C PHE A 122 -2.46 6.70 -10.96
N GLY A 123 -1.43 7.18 -10.27
CA GLY A 123 -1.09 8.61 -10.23
C GLY A 123 -0.85 9.22 -11.61
N PRO A 124 0.04 8.64 -12.43
CA PRO A 124 0.19 9.02 -13.83
C PRO A 124 -1.12 9.03 -14.61
N PHE A 125 -1.98 8.01 -14.45
CA PHE A 125 -3.25 7.92 -15.17
C PHE A 125 -4.27 8.97 -14.70
N LEU A 126 -4.31 9.28 -13.41
CA LEU A 126 -5.09 10.39 -12.87
C LEU A 126 -4.65 11.73 -13.48
N LYS A 127 -3.33 11.94 -13.62
CA LYS A 127 -2.80 13.14 -14.30
C LYS A 127 -3.17 13.15 -15.77
N TYR A 128 -3.01 12.04 -16.48
CA TYR A 128 -3.40 11.94 -17.89
C TYR A 128 -4.91 12.11 -18.11
N ALA A 129 -5.72 11.77 -17.11
CA ALA A 129 -7.16 12.06 -17.08
C ALA A 129 -7.46 13.54 -16.78
N GLY A 130 -6.46 14.38 -16.55
CA GLY A 130 -6.60 15.83 -16.41
C GLY A 130 -6.68 16.35 -14.98
N PHE A 131 -6.20 15.60 -13.97
CA PHE A 131 -6.28 16.01 -12.56
C PHE A 131 -4.93 15.94 -11.82
N ASP A 132 -4.59 16.99 -11.07
CA ASP A 132 -3.37 17.05 -10.24
C ASP A 132 -3.54 16.40 -8.87
N ALA A 133 -4.79 16.22 -8.44
CA ALA A 133 -5.17 15.45 -7.26
C ALA A 133 -6.60 14.92 -7.38
N LEU A 134 -6.87 13.83 -6.69
CA LEU A 134 -8.21 13.30 -6.42
C LEU A 134 -8.50 13.49 -4.92
N GLU A 135 -9.65 14.06 -4.60
CA GLU A 135 -10.18 14.25 -3.24
C GLU A 135 -11.43 13.39 -3.08
N LEU A 136 -11.42 12.44 -2.14
CA LEU A 136 -12.55 11.56 -1.82
C LEU A 136 -13.12 11.90 -0.45
N GLN A 137 -14.33 12.46 -0.43
CA GLN A 137 -15.04 12.92 0.76
C GLN A 137 -16.37 12.18 0.94
N GLY A 138 -17.01 12.34 2.09
CA GLY A 138 -18.31 11.74 2.39
C GLY A 138 -18.21 10.24 2.67
N LYS A 139 -19.37 9.58 2.69
CA LYS A 139 -19.51 8.12 2.79
C LYS A 139 -20.67 7.66 1.93
N ALA A 140 -20.49 6.61 1.15
CA ALA A 140 -21.58 6.00 0.41
C ALA A 140 -22.47 5.14 1.34
N GLU A 141 -23.74 4.95 0.96
CA GLU A 141 -24.68 4.08 1.69
C GLU A 141 -24.37 2.58 1.50
N LYS A 142 -23.76 2.23 0.37
CA LYS A 142 -23.37 0.88 -0.02
C LYS A 142 -21.98 0.91 -0.65
N ASP A 143 -21.40 -0.27 -0.85
CA ASP A 143 -20.13 -0.40 -1.55
C ASP A 143 -20.22 0.13 -2.99
N VAL A 144 -19.37 1.11 -3.29
CA VAL A 144 -19.27 1.76 -4.60
C VAL A 144 -17.87 1.62 -5.19
N ILE A 145 -17.79 1.72 -6.51
CA ILE A 145 -16.56 2.00 -7.23
C ILE A 145 -16.61 3.40 -7.82
N VAL A 146 -15.48 4.10 -7.81
CA VAL A 146 -15.28 5.38 -8.49
C VAL A 146 -14.46 5.15 -9.74
N ILE A 147 -14.99 5.45 -10.91
CA ILE A 147 -14.33 5.20 -12.19
C ILE A 147 -13.96 6.54 -12.81
N ILE A 148 -12.68 6.72 -13.11
CA ILE A 148 -12.10 7.89 -13.78
C ILE A 148 -11.67 7.43 -15.15
N ASP A 149 -12.54 7.63 -16.14
CA ASP A 149 -12.27 7.30 -17.53
C ASP A 149 -11.70 8.54 -18.24
N GLY A 150 -10.36 8.64 -18.23
CA GLY A 150 -9.65 9.72 -18.89
C GLY A 150 -9.71 9.63 -20.42
N LYS A 151 -10.08 8.48 -20.99
CA LYS A 151 -10.28 8.31 -22.44
C LYS A 151 -11.61 8.93 -22.88
N GLU A 152 -12.68 8.65 -22.14
CA GLU A 152 -14.01 9.20 -22.44
C GLU A 152 -14.23 10.61 -21.87
N GLY A 153 -13.40 11.04 -20.90
CA GLY A 153 -13.62 12.28 -20.18
C GLY A 153 -14.83 12.18 -19.26
N VAL A 154 -14.99 11.04 -18.57
CA VAL A 154 -16.14 10.78 -17.69
C VAL A 154 -15.67 10.26 -16.33
N VAL A 155 -16.30 10.74 -15.26
CA VAL A 155 -16.18 10.18 -13.92
C VAL A 155 -17.52 9.58 -13.49
N ARG A 156 -17.52 8.34 -13.00
CA ARG A 156 -18.73 7.63 -12.56
C ARG A 156 -18.61 7.14 -11.13
N ILE A 157 -19.74 7.10 -10.42
CA ILE A 157 -19.92 6.40 -9.15
C ILE A 157 -20.94 5.30 -9.41
N GLU A 158 -20.57 4.05 -9.14
CA GLU A 158 -21.42 2.88 -9.37
C GLU A 158 -21.48 2.02 -8.11
N GLU A 159 -22.68 1.55 -7.70
CA GLU A 159 -22.80 0.44 -6.75
C GLU A 159 -22.23 -0.82 -7.41
N ALA A 160 -21.36 -1.55 -6.71
CA ALA A 160 -20.64 -2.71 -7.23
C ALA A 160 -20.82 -3.90 -6.25
N PRO A 161 -21.90 -4.70 -6.38
CA PRO A 161 -22.29 -5.66 -5.34
C PRO A 161 -21.61 -7.03 -5.41
N GLU A 162 -21.12 -7.47 -6.58
CA GLU A 162 -20.74 -8.88 -6.81
C GLU A 162 -19.22 -9.12 -6.86
N GLU A 163 -18.43 -8.06 -7.00
CA GLU A 163 -16.96 -8.11 -7.10
C GLU A 163 -16.36 -8.54 -5.77
N ALA A 164 -15.20 -9.20 -5.85
CA ALA A 164 -14.42 -9.57 -4.67
C ALA A 164 -14.01 -8.33 -3.85
N ILE A 165 -13.68 -8.54 -2.58
CA ILE A 165 -13.12 -7.48 -1.71
C ILE A 165 -11.60 -7.59 -1.66
N ASP A 166 -11.07 -8.81 -1.62
CA ASP A 166 -9.64 -9.07 -1.59
C ASP A 166 -8.92 -8.50 -2.82
N SER A 167 -7.89 -7.69 -2.56
CA SER A 167 -7.33 -6.77 -3.54
C SER A 167 -6.74 -7.44 -4.77
N HIS A 168 -6.10 -8.62 -4.64
CA HIS A 168 -5.50 -9.30 -5.79
C HIS A 168 -6.57 -9.78 -6.79
N ILE A 169 -7.72 -10.26 -6.31
CA ILE A 169 -8.83 -10.68 -7.17
C ILE A 169 -9.57 -9.46 -7.72
N LEU A 170 -9.91 -8.51 -6.85
CA LEU A 170 -10.65 -7.30 -7.24
C LEU A 170 -9.90 -6.50 -8.31
N ALA A 171 -8.57 -6.37 -8.16
CA ALA A 171 -7.75 -5.68 -9.16
C ALA A 171 -7.70 -6.42 -10.50
N GLU A 172 -7.65 -7.76 -10.51
CA GLU A 172 -7.77 -8.54 -11.75
C GLU A 172 -9.16 -8.38 -12.39
N GLN A 173 -10.23 -8.53 -11.62
CA GLN A 173 -11.62 -8.37 -12.09
C GLN A 173 -11.85 -7.02 -12.74
N LEU A 174 -11.46 -5.93 -12.07
CA LEU A 174 -11.68 -4.57 -12.58
C LEU A 174 -10.75 -4.22 -13.74
N THR A 175 -9.51 -4.71 -13.74
CA THR A 175 -8.62 -4.54 -14.89
C THR A 175 -9.22 -5.19 -16.14
N ASP A 176 -9.71 -6.42 -16.03
CA ASP A 176 -10.31 -7.15 -17.13
C ASP A 176 -11.67 -6.55 -17.56
N MET A 177 -12.45 -6.03 -16.60
CA MET A 177 -13.78 -5.45 -16.85
C MET A 177 -13.75 -4.10 -17.57
N TYR A 178 -12.69 -3.31 -17.36
CA TYR A 178 -12.55 -1.96 -17.93
C TYR A 178 -11.50 -1.87 -19.05
N ALA A 179 -10.69 -2.90 -19.26
CA ALA A 179 -9.80 -2.95 -20.43
C ALA A 179 -10.59 -3.25 -21.71
N GLU A 180 -10.30 -2.51 -22.78
CA GLU A 180 -10.96 -2.71 -24.09
C GLU A 180 -10.51 -3.99 -24.81
N SER A 181 -9.34 -4.51 -24.42
CA SER A 181 -8.76 -5.75 -24.94
C SER A 181 -7.62 -6.21 -24.02
N GLU A 182 -7.17 -7.44 -24.17
CA GLU A 182 -5.98 -7.98 -23.49
C GLU A 182 -4.75 -7.06 -23.61
N SER A 183 -4.54 -6.48 -24.79
CA SER A 183 -3.41 -5.58 -25.06
C SER A 183 -3.49 -4.24 -24.32
N LYS A 184 -4.67 -3.90 -23.79
CA LYS A 184 -5.00 -2.61 -23.15
C LYS A 184 -5.15 -2.70 -21.64
N LYS A 185 -5.00 -3.89 -21.04
CA LYS A 185 -5.00 -4.07 -19.57
C LYS A 185 -3.97 -3.20 -18.85
N ASN A 186 -2.86 -2.86 -19.51
CA ASN A 186 -1.84 -1.95 -18.97
C ASN A 186 -2.24 -0.47 -18.95
N LEU A 187 -3.45 -0.12 -19.37
CA LEU A 187 -3.99 1.23 -19.31
C LEU A 187 -5.08 1.38 -18.25
N VAL A 188 -5.29 0.34 -17.43
CA VAL A 188 -6.17 0.36 -16.27
C VAL A 188 -5.30 0.22 -15.03
N SER A 189 -5.59 1.02 -14.01
CA SER A 189 -4.98 0.92 -12.68
C SER A 189 -6.06 1.07 -11.63
N VAL A 190 -6.01 0.22 -10.62
CA VAL A 190 -7.05 0.08 -9.60
C VAL A 190 -6.43 0.39 -8.24
N VAL A 191 -7.08 1.25 -7.46
CA VAL A 191 -6.79 1.44 -6.04
C VAL A 191 -7.88 0.73 -5.24
N SER A 192 -7.50 -0.13 -4.31
CA SER A 192 -8.43 -0.91 -3.47
C SER A 192 -7.86 -1.10 -2.07
N ALA A 193 -8.66 -1.64 -1.16
CA ALA A 193 -8.19 -2.17 0.12
C ALA A 193 -8.90 -3.51 0.35
N GLY A 194 -8.16 -4.51 0.83
CA GLY A 194 -8.70 -5.86 1.03
C GLY A 194 -9.58 -5.98 2.28
N LEU A 195 -10.05 -7.20 2.55
CA LEU A 195 -11.09 -7.44 3.55
C LEU A 195 -10.69 -7.05 4.99
N ALA A 196 -9.40 -7.14 5.35
CA ALA A 196 -8.95 -6.76 6.70
C ALA A 196 -9.11 -5.25 6.99
N ALA A 197 -9.19 -4.41 5.96
CA ALA A 197 -9.42 -2.99 6.14
C ALA A 197 -10.84 -2.66 6.67
N ASP A 198 -11.81 -3.57 6.53
CA ASP A 198 -13.13 -3.44 7.16
C ASP A 198 -13.07 -3.69 8.70
N ASN A 199 -12.01 -4.37 9.17
CA ASN A 199 -11.92 -4.94 10.53
C ASN A 199 -10.68 -4.50 11.33
N SER A 200 -9.79 -3.68 10.77
CA SER A 200 -8.52 -3.29 11.40
C SER A 200 -8.18 -1.82 11.16
N ASN A 201 -7.33 -1.24 12.02
CA ASN A 201 -6.81 0.12 11.88
C ASN A 201 -5.51 0.18 11.06
N ILE A 202 -4.95 -0.96 10.66
CA ILE A 202 -3.70 -1.06 9.91
C ILE A 202 -3.94 -1.39 8.42
N GLY A 203 -5.15 -1.13 7.93
CA GLY A 203 -5.53 -1.38 6.55
C GLY A 203 -4.82 -0.45 5.56
N VAL A 204 -4.37 -0.97 4.42
CA VAL A 204 -3.59 -0.22 3.41
C VAL A 204 -4.31 -0.10 2.09
N LEU A 205 -3.86 0.85 1.25
CA LEU A 205 -4.32 0.93 -0.13
C LEU A 205 -3.36 0.16 -1.05
N ASN A 206 -3.94 -0.71 -1.87
CA ASN A 206 -3.26 -1.43 -2.95
C ASN A 206 -3.50 -0.72 -4.29
N PHE A 207 -2.42 -0.33 -4.95
CA PHE A 207 -2.36 0.32 -6.25
C PHE A 207 -1.90 -0.71 -7.28
N SER A 208 -2.76 -1.02 -8.24
CA SER A 208 -2.49 -2.07 -9.21
C SER A 208 -1.75 -1.56 -10.46
N PHE A 209 -0.97 -2.44 -11.07
CA PHE A 209 -0.46 -2.26 -12.42
C PHE A 209 -0.40 -3.60 -13.16
N TYR A 210 -0.59 -3.57 -14.48
CA TYR A 210 -0.51 -4.78 -15.29
C TYR A 210 0.92 -5.03 -15.79
N ASP A 211 1.49 -6.16 -15.41
CA ASP A 211 2.78 -6.64 -15.91
C ASP A 211 2.57 -7.37 -17.24
N LYS A 212 2.95 -6.73 -18.34
CA LYS A 212 2.84 -7.30 -19.69
C LYS A 212 3.70 -8.55 -19.90
N LYS A 213 4.79 -8.74 -19.17
CA LYS A 213 5.63 -9.92 -19.36
C LYS A 213 5.01 -11.12 -18.64
N ARG A 214 4.47 -10.88 -17.44
CA ARG A 214 3.79 -11.91 -16.64
C ARG A 214 2.32 -12.12 -17.02
N GLN A 215 1.73 -11.21 -17.78
CA GLN A 215 0.29 -11.18 -18.10
C GLN A 215 -0.58 -11.24 -16.85
N LYS A 216 -0.17 -10.49 -15.82
CA LYS A 216 -0.79 -10.50 -14.50
C LYS A 216 -0.83 -9.11 -13.88
N VAL A 217 -1.85 -8.87 -13.07
CA VAL A 217 -1.93 -7.67 -12.24
C VAL A 217 -1.03 -7.83 -11.03
N ARG A 218 -0.26 -6.79 -10.71
CA ARG A 218 0.66 -6.70 -9.57
C ARG A 218 0.27 -5.51 -8.71
N LEU A 219 0.66 -5.53 -7.44
CA LEU A 219 0.25 -4.55 -6.43
C LEU A 219 1.43 -3.77 -5.87
N LYS A 220 1.17 -2.50 -5.54
CA LYS A 220 2.04 -1.63 -4.73
C LYS A 220 1.22 -0.94 -3.67
N GLN A 221 1.82 -0.65 -2.53
CA GLN A 221 1.09 -0.29 -1.33
C GLN A 221 1.31 1.18 -0.97
N ALA A 222 0.23 1.92 -0.73
CA ALA A 222 0.29 3.08 0.16
C ALA A 222 0.15 2.53 1.58
N GLY A 223 1.29 2.09 2.12
CA GLY A 223 1.33 0.97 3.06
C GLY A 223 1.19 1.28 4.53
N ARG A 224 1.08 2.53 5.00
CA ARG A 224 1.12 2.81 6.44
C ARG A 224 0.01 3.72 6.95
N GLY A 225 -0.35 3.50 8.22
CA GLY A 225 -1.26 4.35 8.98
C GLY A 225 -2.75 4.24 8.61
N GLY A 226 -3.18 3.13 8.02
CA GLY A 226 -4.61 2.77 8.03
C GLY A 226 -5.48 3.44 6.97
N ILE A 227 -4.91 4.01 5.90
CA ILE A 227 -5.70 4.70 4.86
C ILE A 227 -6.64 3.73 4.13
N GLY A 228 -6.29 2.44 4.02
CA GLY A 228 -7.18 1.41 3.49
C GLY A 228 -8.46 1.24 4.32
N SER A 229 -8.35 1.34 5.65
CA SER A 229 -9.52 1.29 6.53
C SER A 229 -10.40 2.53 6.37
N VAL A 230 -9.81 3.70 6.10
CA VAL A 230 -10.58 4.91 5.74
C VAL A 230 -11.35 4.69 4.42
N LEU A 231 -10.73 4.06 3.42
CA LEU A 231 -11.36 3.75 2.12
C LEU A 231 -12.60 2.88 2.31
N ARG A 232 -12.47 1.80 3.09
CA ARG A 232 -13.56 0.87 3.39
C ARG A 232 -14.63 1.46 4.29
N ASN A 233 -14.26 2.29 5.27
CA ASN A 233 -15.19 3.03 6.12
C ASN A 233 -16.11 3.97 5.31
N LYS A 234 -15.61 4.52 4.20
CA LYS A 234 -16.38 5.33 3.25
C LYS A 234 -17.21 4.51 2.26
N LYS A 235 -17.17 3.17 2.37
CA LYS A 235 -17.80 2.22 1.46
C LYS A 235 -17.30 2.31 0.03
N ILE A 236 -16.02 2.64 -0.14
CA ILE A 236 -15.35 2.58 -1.43
C ILE A 236 -14.73 1.18 -1.56
N LYS A 237 -15.20 0.41 -2.54
CA LYS A 237 -14.63 -0.89 -2.90
C LYS A 237 -13.35 -0.70 -3.71
N ALA A 238 -13.39 0.19 -4.70
CA ALA A 238 -12.23 0.52 -5.51
C ALA A 238 -12.33 1.89 -6.18
N ILE A 239 -11.18 2.39 -6.64
CA ILE A 239 -11.08 3.52 -7.56
C ILE A 239 -10.36 3.02 -8.81
N VAL A 240 -10.95 3.22 -9.98
CA VAL A 240 -10.41 2.76 -11.26
C VAL A 240 -9.98 3.98 -12.08
N ALA A 241 -8.73 4.02 -12.51
CA ALA A 241 -8.24 5.02 -13.46
C ALA A 241 -7.94 4.36 -14.80
N ILE A 242 -8.49 4.91 -15.88
CA ILE A 242 -8.33 4.43 -17.25
C ILE A 242 -7.66 5.53 -18.08
N ALA A 243 -6.52 5.21 -18.69
CA ALA A 243 -5.81 6.10 -19.58
C ALA A 243 -6.05 5.74 -21.06
N GLU A 244 -6.12 6.74 -21.94
CA GLU A 244 -6.19 6.49 -23.39
C GLU A 244 -4.88 5.88 -23.92
N SER A 245 -3.75 6.40 -23.46
CA SER A 245 -2.41 5.99 -23.86
C SER A 245 -1.34 6.48 -22.89
N ILE A 246 -0.14 5.92 -22.99
CA ILE A 246 1.04 6.41 -22.29
C ILE A 246 1.94 7.06 -23.35
N LYS A 247 2.04 8.39 -23.34
CA LYS A 247 2.86 9.15 -24.31
C LYS A 247 4.13 9.68 -23.64
N PRO A 248 5.30 9.60 -24.31
CA PRO A 248 6.57 10.14 -23.83
C PRO A 248 6.52 11.61 -23.41
N ASP A 249 5.67 12.40 -24.04
CA ASP A 249 5.52 13.84 -23.87
C ASP A 249 4.26 14.26 -23.12
N ALA A 250 3.46 13.32 -22.59
CA ALA A 250 2.17 13.61 -21.94
C ALA A 250 2.24 14.63 -20.80
N ASN A 251 3.40 14.78 -20.13
CA ASN A 251 3.55 15.74 -19.04
C ASN A 251 3.74 17.20 -19.52
N HIS A 252 3.97 17.43 -20.81
CA HIS A 252 4.20 18.75 -21.44
C HIS A 252 5.19 19.61 -20.63
N VAL A 253 6.34 19.02 -20.29
CA VAL A 253 7.43 19.69 -19.55
C VAL A 253 7.95 20.91 -20.30
N VAL A 254 8.56 21.85 -19.59
CA VAL A 254 9.14 23.07 -20.17
C VAL A 254 10.26 22.76 -21.17
N ASP A 255 11.12 21.79 -20.82
CA ASP A 255 12.28 21.39 -21.63
C ASP A 255 12.38 19.86 -21.67
N MET A 256 11.92 19.28 -22.79
CA MET A 256 11.93 17.83 -22.98
C MET A 256 13.34 17.29 -23.22
N GLU A 257 14.24 18.07 -23.81
CA GLU A 257 15.61 17.62 -24.07
C GLU A 257 16.41 17.54 -22.77
N ALA A 258 16.22 18.50 -21.86
CA ALA A 258 16.80 18.44 -20.52
C ALA A 258 16.33 17.20 -19.73
N ILE A 259 15.03 16.84 -19.83
CA ILE A 259 14.49 15.64 -19.20
C ILE A 259 15.10 14.37 -19.80
N LYS A 260 15.26 14.30 -21.12
CA LYS A 260 15.91 13.17 -21.80
C LYS A 260 17.38 13.04 -21.41
N GLU A 261 18.13 14.13 -21.40
CA GLU A 261 19.55 14.14 -21.02
C GLU A 261 19.73 13.69 -19.57
N CYS A 262 18.98 14.28 -18.64
CA CYS A 262 19.03 13.93 -17.22
C CYS A 262 18.61 12.48 -16.99
N GLY A 263 17.50 12.05 -17.60
CA GLY A 263 17.01 10.68 -17.54
C GLY A 263 18.03 9.68 -18.08
N ALA A 264 18.66 9.95 -19.22
CA ALA A 264 19.70 9.10 -19.78
C ALA A 264 20.92 8.98 -18.86
N LYS A 265 21.35 10.09 -18.24
CA LYS A 265 22.43 10.09 -17.24
C LYS A 265 22.07 9.23 -16.04
N PHE A 266 20.90 9.43 -15.44
CA PHE A 266 20.46 8.68 -14.24
C PHE A 266 20.33 7.19 -14.54
N ASN A 267 19.70 6.86 -15.68
CA ASN A 267 19.53 5.47 -16.11
C ASN A 267 20.87 4.78 -16.36
N LYS A 268 21.87 5.51 -16.89
CA LYS A 268 23.24 5.02 -17.07
C LYS A 268 23.91 4.76 -15.72
N GLU A 269 23.92 5.73 -14.83
CA GLU A 269 24.52 5.61 -13.48
C GLU A 269 23.90 4.45 -12.70
N MET A 270 22.57 4.35 -12.66
CA MET A 270 21.87 3.24 -12.01
C MET A 270 22.27 1.89 -12.61
N ARG A 271 22.35 1.78 -13.94
CA ARG A 271 22.72 0.52 -14.59
C ARG A 271 24.17 0.12 -14.32
N GLU A 272 25.08 1.08 -14.31
CA GLU A 272 26.52 0.83 -14.16
C GLU A 272 26.95 0.64 -12.71
N LEU A 273 26.25 1.25 -11.76
CA LEU A 273 26.64 1.27 -10.34
C LEU A 273 25.80 0.38 -9.43
N ASP A 274 24.64 -0.14 -9.86
CA ASP A 274 23.74 -0.94 -8.98
C ASP A 274 24.45 -2.16 -8.38
N ASP A 275 25.29 -2.85 -9.15
CA ASP A 275 26.04 -4.03 -8.69
C ASP A 275 27.09 -3.72 -7.62
N ASP A 276 27.64 -2.50 -7.63
CA ASP A 276 28.63 -2.02 -6.64
C ASP A 276 27.96 -1.27 -5.46
N GLN A 277 26.64 -1.06 -5.52
CA GLN A 277 25.87 -0.36 -4.50
C GLN A 277 24.86 -1.30 -3.84
N CYS A 278 23.58 -1.18 -4.20
CA CYS A 278 22.47 -1.79 -3.47
C CYS A 278 21.95 -3.09 -4.12
N ARG A 279 22.44 -3.46 -5.32
CA ARG A 279 22.01 -4.66 -6.06
C ARG A 279 20.48 -4.74 -6.25
N MET A 280 19.80 -3.59 -6.35
CA MET A 280 18.34 -3.47 -6.33
C MET A 280 17.67 -4.26 -7.46
N ARG A 281 18.31 -4.36 -8.63
CA ARG A 281 17.75 -5.12 -9.77
C ARG A 281 17.70 -6.62 -9.50
N LYS A 282 18.66 -7.14 -8.73
CA LYS A 282 18.83 -8.58 -8.44
C LYS A 282 18.10 -8.98 -7.17
N GLU A 283 18.20 -8.15 -6.14
CA GLU A 283 17.86 -8.48 -4.75
C GLU A 283 16.75 -7.60 -4.17
N GLY A 284 16.38 -6.51 -4.85
CA GLY A 284 15.42 -5.55 -4.31
C GLY A 284 15.92 -4.91 -3.00
N THR A 285 15.00 -4.45 -2.16
CA THR A 285 15.37 -3.87 -0.86
C THR A 285 15.80 -4.93 0.15
N ALA A 286 15.44 -6.20 -0.04
CA ALA A 286 15.79 -7.31 0.85
C ALA A 286 17.31 -7.56 0.99
N HIS A 287 18.15 -6.91 0.17
CA HIS A 287 19.61 -6.85 0.38
C HIS A 287 20.02 -6.25 1.73
N LEU A 288 19.15 -5.46 2.35
CA LEU A 288 19.44 -4.82 3.65
C LEU A 288 19.44 -5.81 4.81
N VAL A 289 18.86 -7.01 4.68
CA VAL A 289 18.71 -7.94 5.81
C VAL A 289 20.06 -8.29 6.43
N GLU A 290 21.02 -8.77 5.63
CA GLU A 290 22.35 -9.09 6.13
C GLU A 290 23.12 -7.85 6.62
N ILE A 291 22.92 -6.70 5.98
CA ILE A 291 23.59 -5.45 6.36
C ILE A 291 23.10 -4.99 7.73
N MET A 292 21.81 -5.12 8.01
CA MET A 292 21.26 -4.73 9.31
C MET A 292 21.65 -5.74 10.40
N ASP A 293 21.73 -7.02 10.08
CA ASP A 293 22.22 -8.06 11.01
C ASP A 293 23.70 -7.87 11.39
N ASP A 294 24.58 -7.62 10.41
CA ASP A 294 26.03 -7.45 10.60
C ASP A 294 26.40 -6.29 11.55
N TYR A 295 25.48 -5.33 11.75
CA TYR A 295 25.66 -4.14 12.59
C TYR A 295 24.73 -4.15 13.82
N ASP A 296 24.10 -5.28 14.16
CA ASP A 296 23.14 -5.39 15.28
C ASP A 296 21.96 -4.39 15.19
N LEU A 297 21.53 -4.10 13.96
CA LEU A 297 20.45 -3.15 13.64
C LEU A 297 19.15 -3.82 13.18
N LEU A 298 19.12 -5.14 12.96
CA LEU A 298 17.93 -5.86 12.49
C LEU A 298 17.02 -6.23 13.68
N PRO A 299 15.80 -5.66 13.79
CA PRO A 299 14.92 -6.00 14.90
C PRO A 299 14.61 -7.49 14.95
N THR A 300 14.90 -8.07 16.11
CA THR A 300 14.72 -9.49 16.38
C THR A 300 13.98 -9.67 17.69
N LYS A 301 12.89 -10.44 17.66
CA LYS A 301 12.00 -10.70 18.80
C LYS A 301 11.54 -9.42 19.50
N ASN A 302 10.67 -8.66 18.82
CA ASN A 302 10.16 -7.37 19.28
C ASN A 302 11.27 -6.38 19.71
N PHE A 303 12.28 -6.21 18.86
CA PHE A 303 13.41 -5.30 19.09
C PHE A 303 14.28 -5.61 20.34
N GLN A 304 14.09 -6.77 21.00
CA GLN A 304 14.95 -7.21 22.12
C GLN A 304 16.41 -7.35 21.67
N TYR A 305 16.60 -7.85 20.45
CA TYR A 305 17.90 -8.08 19.84
C TYR A 305 18.03 -7.38 18.47
N GLY A 306 19.28 -7.21 18.02
CA GLY A 306 19.63 -6.63 16.73
C GLY A 306 20.13 -7.65 15.70
N SER A 307 20.24 -8.91 16.10
CA SER A 307 20.81 -10.00 15.32
C SER A 307 20.34 -11.36 15.83
N HIS A 308 20.51 -12.40 15.02
CA HIS A 308 20.15 -13.78 15.32
C HIS A 308 20.90 -14.77 14.43
N LYS A 309 21.36 -15.87 15.04
CA LYS A 309 22.14 -16.91 14.35
C LYS A 309 21.49 -17.51 13.10
N ASP A 310 20.16 -17.47 13.01
CA ASP A 310 19.37 -18.12 11.94
C ASP A 310 18.98 -17.14 10.80
N ILE A 311 19.47 -15.89 10.82
CA ILE A 311 19.13 -14.86 9.81
C ILE A 311 19.64 -15.22 8.42
N MET A 312 20.65 -16.09 8.29
CA MET A 312 21.12 -16.57 6.99
C MET A 312 20.02 -17.22 6.14
N ASN A 313 18.96 -17.73 6.78
CA ASN A 313 17.79 -18.33 6.09
C ASN A 313 16.90 -17.29 5.40
N ILE A 314 17.12 -16.00 5.66
CA ILE A 314 16.37 -14.87 5.11
C ILE A 314 17.30 -13.78 4.55
N HIS A 315 18.57 -14.09 4.27
CA HIS A 315 19.50 -13.18 3.57
C HIS A 315 19.09 -12.93 2.12
N SER A 316 19.65 -11.86 1.53
CA SER A 316 19.48 -11.50 0.11
C SER A 316 19.70 -12.64 -0.88
N SER A 317 20.63 -13.57 -0.59
CA SER A 317 20.93 -14.72 -1.44
C SER A 317 19.76 -15.70 -1.54
N VAL A 318 18.99 -15.87 -0.46
CA VAL A 318 17.76 -16.68 -0.45
C VAL A 318 16.71 -16.03 -1.34
N TRP A 319 16.50 -14.73 -1.17
CA TRP A 319 15.54 -13.97 -1.97
C TRP A 319 15.90 -13.96 -3.45
N ARG A 320 17.17 -13.73 -3.79
CA ARG A 320 17.66 -13.77 -5.16
C ARG A 320 17.37 -15.11 -5.85
N SER A 321 17.43 -16.22 -5.10
CA SER A 321 17.12 -17.57 -5.63
C SER A 321 15.62 -17.80 -5.89
N LYS A 322 14.75 -17.08 -5.17
CA LYS A 322 13.29 -17.20 -5.28
C LYS A 322 12.68 -16.17 -6.24
N PHE A 323 13.30 -15.01 -6.40
CA PHE A 323 12.83 -13.97 -7.31
C PHE A 323 13.04 -14.36 -8.77
N THR A 324 12.04 -14.07 -9.59
CA THR A 324 12.19 -14.16 -11.04
C THR A 324 13.23 -13.12 -11.51
N GLN A 325 14.23 -13.59 -12.25
CA GLN A 325 15.34 -12.78 -12.76
C GLN A 325 15.19 -12.49 -14.27
N GLY A 326 15.93 -11.50 -14.78
CA GLY A 326 15.92 -11.18 -16.22
C GLY A 326 14.60 -10.60 -16.74
N VAL A 327 13.82 -10.00 -15.85
CA VAL A 327 12.53 -9.36 -16.11
C VAL A 327 12.60 -7.88 -15.69
N PHE A 328 11.85 -7.02 -16.35
CA PHE A 328 11.74 -5.62 -15.94
C PHE A 328 10.76 -5.53 -14.77
N ASP A 329 11.29 -5.13 -13.61
CA ASP A 329 10.55 -5.03 -12.34
C ASP A 329 10.46 -3.56 -11.87
N GLY A 330 10.20 -2.64 -12.80
CA GLY A 330 9.94 -1.24 -12.47
C GLY A 330 8.46 -1.02 -12.15
N CYS A 331 8.17 -0.35 -11.03
CA CYS A 331 6.80 0.06 -10.69
C CYS A 331 6.17 1.05 -11.70
N TRP A 332 6.99 1.67 -12.56
CA TRP A 332 6.57 2.54 -13.65
C TRP A 332 7.47 2.30 -14.86
N ILE A 333 6.93 2.49 -16.06
CA ILE A 333 7.69 2.37 -17.30
C ILE A 333 8.90 3.32 -17.29
N GLY A 334 10.06 2.81 -17.68
CA GLY A 334 11.32 3.58 -17.67
C GLY A 334 12.03 3.64 -16.30
N CYS A 335 11.48 3.06 -15.24
CA CYS A 335 12.18 2.96 -13.96
C CYS A 335 13.30 1.90 -14.02
N THR A 336 14.52 2.34 -14.32
CA THR A 336 15.68 1.45 -14.46
C THR A 336 16.17 0.85 -13.15
N MET A 337 15.78 1.37 -11.98
CA MET A 337 16.09 0.73 -10.69
C MET A 337 15.53 -0.69 -10.60
N SER A 338 14.33 -0.91 -11.15
CA SER A 338 13.70 -2.24 -11.24
C SER A 338 13.69 -3.04 -9.93
N CYS A 339 13.43 -2.36 -8.80
CA CYS A 339 13.48 -2.96 -7.46
C CYS A 339 12.23 -3.76 -7.07
N ALA A 340 11.12 -3.67 -7.81
CA ALA A 340 9.86 -4.32 -7.46
C ALA A 340 9.91 -5.81 -7.82
N LYS A 341 10.67 -6.59 -7.04
CA LYS A 341 10.83 -8.03 -7.26
C LYS A 341 9.52 -8.78 -7.09
N ALA A 342 9.45 -9.99 -7.62
CA ALA A 342 8.34 -10.91 -7.40
C ALA A 342 8.80 -12.36 -7.43
N VAL A 343 8.08 -13.20 -6.68
CA VAL A 343 8.14 -14.66 -6.72
C VAL A 343 6.96 -15.16 -7.55
N ASP A 344 7.24 -15.80 -8.68
CA ASP A 344 6.20 -16.32 -9.57
C ASP A 344 5.87 -17.78 -9.25
N GLY A 345 4.58 -18.14 -9.23
CA GLY A 345 4.13 -19.53 -9.09
C GLY A 345 4.25 -20.10 -7.67
N PHE A 346 4.26 -19.24 -6.65
CA PHE A 346 4.25 -19.66 -5.25
C PHE A 346 2.92 -20.33 -4.91
N GLU A 347 2.96 -21.51 -4.30
CA GLU A 347 1.76 -22.26 -3.90
C GLU A 347 1.41 -21.96 -2.44
N LEU A 348 0.21 -21.41 -2.21
CA LEU A 348 -0.25 -21.02 -0.88
C LEU A 348 -0.56 -22.25 -0.02
N LYS A 349 -0.13 -22.25 1.24
CA LYS A 349 -0.24 -23.40 2.16
C LYS A 349 -1.38 -23.25 3.16
N THR A 350 -1.89 -22.04 3.34
CA THR A 350 -2.85 -21.62 4.37
C THR A 350 -3.96 -20.75 3.79
N GLY A 351 -4.91 -20.34 4.64
CA GLY A 351 -5.96 -19.38 4.29
C GLY A 351 -6.98 -19.87 3.25
N PRO A 352 -7.86 -18.96 2.79
CA PRO A 352 -8.94 -19.26 1.86
C PRO A 352 -8.46 -19.62 0.44
N TYR A 353 -7.22 -19.28 0.09
CA TYR A 353 -6.63 -19.52 -1.23
C TYR A 353 -5.59 -20.66 -1.22
N LYS A 354 -5.62 -21.50 -0.18
CA LYS A 354 -4.73 -22.65 -0.07
C LYS A 354 -4.76 -23.52 -1.33
N GLY A 355 -3.57 -23.83 -1.87
CA GLY A 355 -3.38 -24.62 -3.08
C GLY A 355 -3.34 -23.80 -4.37
N ASP A 356 -3.69 -22.51 -4.33
CA ASP A 356 -3.56 -21.63 -5.49
C ASP A 356 -2.09 -21.28 -5.73
N LYS A 357 -1.74 -21.17 -7.01
CA LYS A 357 -0.42 -20.69 -7.46
C LYS A 357 -0.51 -19.23 -7.85
N VAL A 358 0.21 -18.40 -7.12
CA VAL A 358 0.11 -16.94 -7.21
C VAL A 358 1.45 -16.30 -7.57
N ILE A 359 1.39 -15.02 -7.93
CA ILE A 359 2.56 -14.15 -8.01
C ILE A 359 2.56 -13.32 -6.74
N VAL A 360 3.69 -13.27 -6.05
CA VAL A 360 3.85 -12.48 -4.83
C VAL A 360 4.83 -11.35 -5.11
N ASP A 361 4.40 -10.10 -4.90
CA ASP A 361 5.24 -8.91 -5.01
C ASP A 361 6.16 -8.78 -3.79
N GLY A 362 7.47 -8.62 -4.00
CA GLY A 362 8.46 -8.61 -2.92
C GLY A 362 8.83 -10.02 -2.44
N PRO A 363 9.25 -10.20 -1.17
CA PRO A 363 9.13 -9.21 -0.10
C PRO A 363 10.13 -8.05 -0.20
N GLU A 364 9.74 -6.88 0.31
CA GLU A 364 10.64 -5.76 0.59
C GLU A 364 11.33 -5.98 1.96
N TYR A 365 12.44 -5.27 2.23
CA TYR A 365 13.20 -5.39 3.49
C TYR A 365 12.33 -5.31 4.74
N GLU A 366 11.48 -4.28 4.80
CA GLU A 366 10.60 -4.01 5.93
C GLU A 366 9.65 -5.18 6.20
N THR A 367 9.17 -5.85 5.15
CA THR A 367 8.37 -7.07 5.30
C THR A 367 9.22 -8.21 5.87
N VAL A 368 10.42 -8.44 5.32
CA VAL A 368 11.32 -9.52 5.81
C VAL A 368 11.66 -9.32 7.29
N GLY A 369 12.04 -8.10 7.69
CA GLY A 369 12.33 -7.79 9.08
C GLY A 369 11.07 -7.85 9.96
N GLY A 370 9.93 -7.39 9.47
CA GLY A 370 8.70 -7.24 10.25
C GLY A 370 8.05 -8.57 10.57
N VAL A 371 7.65 -9.33 9.54
CA VAL A 371 6.98 -10.62 9.75
C VAL A 371 7.97 -11.76 9.99
N GLY A 372 9.24 -11.59 9.64
CA GLY A 372 10.31 -12.55 9.86
C GLY A 372 11.04 -12.33 11.18
N SER A 373 12.20 -11.67 11.13
CA SER A 373 13.14 -11.58 12.26
C SER A 373 12.52 -10.99 13.52
N ASN A 374 11.69 -9.95 13.40
CA ASN A 374 11.07 -9.30 14.55
C ASN A 374 10.06 -10.23 15.26
N CYS A 375 9.43 -11.14 14.52
CA CYS A 375 8.58 -12.21 15.08
C CYS A 375 9.38 -13.48 15.47
N GLY A 376 10.70 -13.49 15.26
CA GLY A 376 11.55 -14.66 15.48
C GLY A 376 11.33 -15.79 14.47
N ILE A 377 10.80 -15.49 13.28
CA ILE A 377 10.49 -16.47 12.23
C ILE A 377 11.52 -16.32 11.10
N PHE A 378 12.31 -17.37 10.87
CA PHE A 378 13.39 -17.39 9.86
C PHE A 378 13.08 -18.36 8.72
N ASP A 379 11.83 -18.33 8.23
CA ASP A 379 11.34 -19.15 7.12
C ASP A 379 10.91 -18.26 5.95
N ALA A 380 11.66 -18.35 4.86
CA ALA A 380 11.41 -17.55 3.66
C ALA A 380 10.07 -17.88 2.99
N ASP A 381 9.58 -19.11 3.04
CA ASP A 381 8.28 -19.48 2.45
C ASP A 381 7.12 -18.86 3.24
N TYR A 382 7.21 -18.89 4.58
CA TYR A 382 6.25 -18.20 5.43
C TYR A 382 6.21 -16.70 5.13
N ILE A 383 7.36 -16.04 5.00
CA ILE A 383 7.43 -14.60 4.73
C ILE A 383 6.80 -14.26 3.38
N ILE A 384 7.00 -15.09 2.35
CA ILE A 384 6.35 -14.92 1.04
C ILE A 384 4.83 -15.03 1.18
N GLU A 385 4.36 -16.05 1.90
CA GLU A 385 2.94 -16.26 2.11
C GLU A 385 2.29 -15.14 2.94
N ALA A 386 2.95 -14.70 4.01
CA ALA A 386 2.51 -13.58 4.83
C ALA A 386 2.49 -12.27 4.03
N ASN A 387 3.47 -12.02 3.16
CA ASN A 387 3.46 -10.87 2.26
C ASN A 387 2.27 -10.93 1.29
N PHE A 388 2.01 -12.09 0.67
CA PHE A 388 0.86 -12.27 -0.21
C PHE A 388 -0.47 -11.96 0.51
N TYR A 389 -0.62 -12.46 1.73
CA TYR A 389 -1.85 -12.23 2.50
C TYR A 389 -1.97 -10.78 3.01
N CYS A 390 -0.85 -10.11 3.31
CA CYS A 390 -0.87 -8.67 3.57
C CYS A 390 -1.38 -7.88 2.35
N ASP A 391 -0.87 -8.17 1.16
CA ASP A 391 -1.33 -7.52 -0.08
C ASP A 391 -2.79 -7.85 -0.37
N THR A 392 -3.18 -9.11 -0.20
CA THR A 392 -4.52 -9.61 -0.48
C THR A 392 -5.57 -9.00 0.43
N TYR A 393 -5.31 -9.01 1.73
CA TYR A 393 -6.23 -8.48 2.75
C TYR A 393 -6.08 -6.97 2.95
N GLY A 394 -5.08 -6.34 2.35
CA GLY A 394 -4.78 -4.92 2.50
C GLY A 394 -4.32 -4.59 3.91
N ILE A 395 -3.24 -5.22 4.39
CA ILE A 395 -2.64 -5.02 5.72
C ILE A 395 -1.22 -4.45 5.57
N ASP A 396 -0.84 -3.52 6.44
CA ASP A 396 0.54 -3.01 6.55
C ASP A 396 1.47 -4.10 7.10
N THR A 397 2.45 -4.55 6.30
CA THR A 397 3.42 -5.58 6.71
C THR A 397 4.27 -5.15 7.90
N ILE A 398 4.62 -3.86 8.00
CA ILE A 398 5.41 -3.30 9.10
C ILE A 398 4.58 -3.35 10.37
N SER A 399 3.39 -2.76 10.35
CA SER A 399 2.55 -2.66 11.54
C SER A 399 2.08 -4.06 11.98
N PHE A 400 1.73 -4.94 11.05
CA PHE A 400 1.39 -6.33 11.36
C PHE A 400 2.57 -7.09 11.97
N GLY A 401 3.77 -6.98 11.41
CA GLY A 401 4.96 -7.62 11.95
C GLY A 401 5.32 -7.13 13.35
N THR A 402 5.38 -5.81 13.54
CA THR A 402 5.72 -5.20 14.84
C THR A 402 4.65 -5.46 15.90
N LEU A 403 3.37 -5.40 15.56
CA LEU A 403 2.31 -5.71 16.52
C LEU A 403 2.27 -7.20 16.88
N THR A 404 2.59 -8.09 15.93
CA THR A 404 2.63 -9.53 16.19
C THR A 404 3.80 -9.86 17.10
N ALA A 405 4.96 -9.24 16.91
CA ALA A 405 6.10 -9.36 17.80
C ALA A 405 5.78 -8.88 19.23
N PHE A 406 5.07 -7.75 19.38
CA PHE A 406 4.60 -7.26 20.68
C PHE A 406 3.64 -8.25 21.37
N VAL A 407 2.70 -8.81 20.61
CA VAL A 407 1.80 -9.86 21.11
C VAL A 407 2.57 -11.11 21.52
N MET A 408 3.62 -11.47 20.77
CA MET A 408 4.47 -12.61 21.11
C MET A 408 5.24 -12.41 22.41
N GLU A 409 5.77 -11.23 22.64
CA GLU A 409 6.42 -10.89 23.91
C GLU A 409 5.41 -10.88 25.08
N CYS A 410 4.20 -10.36 24.87
CA CYS A 410 3.14 -10.43 25.88
C CYS A 410 2.76 -11.88 26.23
N TYR A 411 2.76 -12.78 25.26
CA TYR A 411 2.49 -14.20 25.49
C TYR A 411 3.61 -14.87 26.29
N GLU A 412 4.88 -14.63 25.92
CA GLU A 412 6.03 -15.18 26.66
C GLU A 412 6.17 -14.59 28.06
N ALA A 413 5.74 -13.34 28.27
CA ALA A 413 5.68 -12.69 29.58
C ALA A 413 4.49 -13.16 30.45
N GLY A 414 3.61 -14.02 29.92
CA GLY A 414 2.43 -14.54 30.65
C GLY A 414 1.27 -13.56 30.79
N ILE A 415 1.29 -12.43 30.07
CA ILE A 415 0.17 -11.48 29.98
C ILE A 415 -0.94 -12.07 29.11
N LEU A 416 -0.55 -12.72 28.02
CA LEU A 416 -1.45 -13.47 27.16
C LEU A 416 -1.23 -14.97 27.38
N ASN A 417 -2.25 -15.75 27.05
CA ASN A 417 -2.21 -17.21 27.08
C ASN A 417 -3.18 -17.77 26.03
N LYS A 418 -3.15 -19.08 25.84
CA LYS A 418 -3.98 -19.79 24.85
C LYS A 418 -5.49 -19.53 24.98
N GLU A 419 -6.00 -19.27 26.19
CA GLU A 419 -7.42 -18.95 26.39
C GLU A 419 -7.74 -17.54 25.88
N LEU A 420 -6.94 -16.54 26.27
CA LEU A 420 -7.14 -15.14 25.87
C LEU A 420 -6.92 -14.90 24.38
N THR A 421 -6.08 -15.70 23.73
CA THR A 421 -5.79 -15.63 22.29
C THR A 421 -6.72 -16.51 21.44
N GLY A 422 -7.75 -17.11 22.02
CA GLY A 422 -8.71 -17.95 21.29
C GLY A 422 -8.08 -19.24 20.72
N GLY A 423 -7.04 -19.75 21.36
CA GLY A 423 -6.36 -20.99 21.00
C GLY A 423 -4.99 -20.80 20.34
N LEU A 424 -4.61 -19.57 19.98
CA LEU A 424 -3.34 -19.30 19.30
C LEU A 424 -2.16 -19.29 20.28
N GLU A 425 -1.14 -20.10 20.00
CA GLU A 425 0.11 -20.11 20.78
C GLU A 425 1.08 -19.09 20.18
N LEU A 426 0.88 -17.82 20.51
CA LEU A 426 1.64 -16.71 19.95
C LEU A 426 2.97 -16.53 20.68
N ASN A 427 3.85 -17.54 20.74
CA ASN A 427 5.25 -17.37 21.16
C ASN A 427 6.15 -17.00 19.97
N PHE A 428 7.35 -16.47 20.22
CA PHE A 428 8.27 -16.13 19.14
C PHE A 428 8.59 -17.36 18.28
N GLY A 429 8.66 -17.17 16.97
CA GLY A 429 8.91 -18.22 15.99
C GLY A 429 7.70 -19.08 15.60
N ASN A 430 6.52 -18.87 16.19
CA ASN A 430 5.32 -19.61 15.79
C ASN A 430 4.68 -19.03 14.52
N ALA A 431 5.17 -19.47 13.36
CA ALA A 431 4.70 -19.07 12.04
C ALA A 431 3.21 -19.41 11.80
N GLU A 432 2.74 -20.57 12.25
CA GLU A 432 1.36 -21.02 12.07
C GLU A 432 0.37 -20.13 12.83
N ALA A 433 0.70 -19.78 14.08
CA ALA A 433 -0.13 -18.89 14.88
C ALA A 433 -0.14 -17.45 14.32
N ALA A 434 1.01 -16.98 13.83
CA ALA A 434 1.12 -15.63 13.26
C ALA A 434 0.30 -15.49 11.96
N ILE A 435 0.36 -16.44 11.02
CA ILE A 435 -0.43 -16.35 9.79
C ILE A 435 -1.93 -16.53 10.06
N GLU A 436 -2.31 -17.39 11.01
CA GLU A 436 -3.72 -17.52 11.42
C GLU A 436 -4.24 -16.25 12.08
N LEU A 437 -3.43 -15.53 12.86
CA LEU A 437 -3.78 -14.22 13.40
C LEU A 437 -4.14 -13.23 12.27
N MET A 438 -3.37 -13.23 11.17
CA MET A 438 -3.65 -12.42 10.00
C MET A 438 -4.99 -12.80 9.33
N HIS A 439 -5.25 -14.10 9.19
CA HIS A 439 -6.52 -14.56 8.64
C HIS A 439 -7.71 -14.20 9.53
N GLN A 440 -7.58 -14.29 10.85
CA GLN A 440 -8.60 -13.83 11.81
C GLN A 440 -8.86 -12.32 11.67
N MET A 441 -7.81 -11.52 11.48
CA MET A 441 -7.94 -10.08 11.24
C MET A 441 -8.73 -9.79 9.96
N ALA A 442 -8.46 -10.52 8.88
CA ALA A 442 -9.21 -10.41 7.63
C ALA A 442 -10.68 -10.80 7.81
N ARG A 443 -10.97 -11.91 8.49
CA ARG A 443 -12.34 -12.37 8.74
C ARG A 443 -13.11 -11.51 9.76
N GLY A 444 -12.42 -10.67 10.53
CA GLY A 444 -13.03 -9.85 11.57
C GLY A 444 -13.48 -10.68 12.78
N GLU A 445 -12.71 -11.69 13.15
CA GLU A 445 -13.04 -12.60 14.24
C GLU A 445 -11.87 -12.83 15.20
N GLY A 446 -12.17 -13.50 16.33
CA GLY A 446 -11.17 -13.99 17.27
C GLY A 446 -10.24 -12.91 17.81
N PHE A 447 -8.97 -13.28 18.02
CA PHE A 447 -7.96 -12.36 18.51
C PHE A 447 -7.49 -11.37 17.42
N GLY A 448 -7.74 -11.68 16.14
CA GLY A 448 -7.43 -10.80 15.01
C GLY A 448 -8.07 -9.42 15.10
N VAL A 449 -9.29 -9.31 15.65
CA VAL A 449 -9.98 -8.02 15.87
C VAL A 449 -9.24 -7.17 16.91
N ILE A 450 -8.71 -7.80 17.96
CA ILE A 450 -7.96 -7.12 19.01
C ILE A 450 -6.59 -6.71 18.48
N ALA A 451 -5.89 -7.63 17.79
CA ALA A 451 -4.61 -7.37 17.16
C ALA A 451 -4.68 -6.23 16.14
N GLY A 452 -5.74 -6.19 15.33
CA GLY A 452 -5.99 -5.18 14.31
C GLY A 452 -6.16 -3.76 14.83
N LEU A 453 -6.26 -3.55 16.15
CA LEU A 453 -6.34 -2.21 16.75
C LEU A 453 -5.02 -1.43 16.64
N GLY A 454 -3.87 -2.12 16.50
CA GLY A 454 -2.53 -1.55 16.59
C GLY A 454 -2.01 -1.46 18.03
N ILE A 455 -0.70 -1.37 18.23
CA ILE A 455 -0.03 -1.49 19.54
C ILE A 455 -0.61 -0.52 20.56
N ARG A 456 -0.74 0.76 20.23
CA ARG A 456 -1.26 1.76 21.16
C ARG A 456 -2.62 1.39 21.76
N LYS A 457 -3.56 1.01 20.89
CA LYS A 457 -4.94 0.70 21.29
C LYS A 457 -5.00 -0.68 21.96
N MET A 458 -4.16 -1.63 21.54
CA MET A 458 -3.97 -2.92 22.23
C MET A 458 -3.43 -2.75 23.66
N LYS A 459 -2.44 -1.88 23.89
CA LYS A 459 -1.91 -1.63 25.25
C LYS A 459 -3.03 -1.21 26.20
N ALA A 460 -3.87 -0.27 25.77
CA ALA A 460 -5.03 0.17 26.56
C ALA A 460 -6.06 -0.95 26.77
N TYR A 461 -6.30 -1.77 25.73
CA TYR A 461 -7.21 -2.91 25.82
C TYR A 461 -6.69 -3.97 26.81
N PHE A 462 -5.43 -4.39 26.73
CA PHE A 462 -4.85 -5.39 27.63
C PHE A 462 -4.83 -4.91 29.08
N ALA A 463 -4.50 -3.63 29.33
CA ALA A 463 -4.52 -3.09 30.68
C ALA A 463 -5.94 -3.09 31.28
N LYS A 464 -6.95 -2.75 30.47
CA LYS A 464 -8.34 -2.66 30.92
C LYS A 464 -9.01 -4.03 31.07
N GLU A 465 -8.88 -4.89 30.07
CA GLU A 465 -9.64 -6.14 29.97
C GLU A 465 -8.88 -7.33 30.57
N PHE A 466 -7.54 -7.32 30.54
CA PHE A 466 -6.71 -8.42 31.06
C PHE A 466 -5.96 -8.05 32.34
N GLY A 467 -6.08 -6.81 32.83
CA GLY A 467 -5.40 -6.34 34.04
C GLY A 467 -3.88 -6.28 33.90
N ALA A 468 -3.37 -6.17 32.68
CA ALA A 468 -1.95 -6.11 32.39
C ALA A 468 -1.32 -4.80 32.91
N ASP A 469 -0.06 -4.87 33.37
CA ASP A 469 0.67 -3.68 33.81
C ASP A 469 0.98 -2.75 32.62
N ILE A 470 0.36 -1.58 32.61
CA ILE A 470 0.51 -0.58 31.55
C ILE A 470 1.96 -0.09 31.42
N ASN A 471 2.75 -0.10 32.49
CA ASN A 471 4.15 0.31 32.41
C ASN A 471 4.96 -0.70 31.60
N PHE A 472 4.81 -1.99 31.92
CA PHE A 472 5.44 -3.06 31.14
C PHE A 472 5.00 -3.01 29.67
N LEU A 473 3.70 -2.87 29.41
CA LEU A 473 3.19 -2.76 28.04
C LEU A 473 3.76 -1.55 27.29
N ASN A 474 4.00 -0.42 27.98
CA ASN A 474 4.64 0.74 27.38
C ASN A 474 6.14 0.52 27.10
N ASP A 475 6.84 -0.24 27.94
CA ASP A 475 8.26 -0.54 27.75
C ASP A 475 8.51 -1.41 26.51
N ILE A 476 7.62 -2.37 26.23
CA ILE A 476 7.77 -3.31 25.11
C ILE A 476 6.96 -2.94 23.86
N GLY A 477 6.03 -1.99 23.96
CA GLY A 477 5.17 -1.58 22.85
C GLY A 477 5.85 -0.61 21.88
N MET A 478 6.47 -1.16 20.83
CA MET A 478 7.28 -0.43 19.83
C MET A 478 6.45 0.43 18.86
N GLU A 479 5.96 1.58 19.34
CA GLU A 479 5.25 2.59 18.55
C GLU A 479 5.64 4.02 18.94
N ASN A 480 5.48 4.96 18.01
CA ASN A 480 5.50 6.38 18.31
C ASN A 480 4.33 7.07 17.62
N LYS A 481 3.60 7.90 18.37
CA LYS A 481 2.37 8.55 17.90
C LYS A 481 1.31 7.56 17.38
N GLY A 482 1.39 6.29 17.74
CA GLY A 482 0.43 5.23 17.45
C GLY A 482 0.86 4.36 16.29
N LEU A 483 1.90 4.80 15.57
CA LEU A 483 2.44 4.12 14.42
C LEU A 483 3.59 3.24 14.87
N GLU A 484 3.53 1.95 14.53
CA GLU A 484 4.56 0.97 14.84
C GLU A 484 5.92 1.39 14.26
N TYR A 485 7.01 1.01 14.91
CA TYR A 485 8.35 1.22 14.36
C TYR A 485 8.59 0.35 13.11
N SER A 486 9.30 0.95 12.15
CA SER A 486 9.90 0.21 11.02
C SER A 486 11.11 -0.59 11.48
N GLN A 487 11.65 -1.42 10.60
CA GLN A 487 12.55 -2.50 10.98
C GLN A 487 14.01 -2.00 11.14
N TYR A 488 14.25 -1.04 12.03
CA TYR A 488 15.59 -0.57 12.36
C TYR A 488 15.74 -0.37 13.88
N VAL A 489 16.71 -1.04 14.48
CA VAL A 489 17.06 -0.82 15.89
C VAL A 489 17.82 0.50 16.00
N SER A 490 17.35 1.43 16.83
CA SER A 490 17.93 2.77 16.96
C SER A 490 19.14 2.86 17.90
N LYS A 491 19.80 1.74 18.23
CA LYS A 491 20.87 1.68 19.25
C LYS A 491 22.10 2.51 18.87
N GLU A 492 22.44 2.60 17.58
CA GLU A 492 23.63 3.32 17.12
C GLU A 492 23.38 4.80 16.72
N SER A 493 22.13 5.27 16.70
CA SER A 493 21.79 6.64 16.27
C SER A 493 22.02 7.73 17.34
N LEU A 494 22.62 7.36 18.48
CA LEU A 494 22.91 8.24 19.62
C LEU A 494 24.43 8.41 19.87
N ALA A 495 25.28 7.85 19.00
CA ALA A 495 26.74 7.95 19.09
C ALA A 495 27.30 9.17 18.34
#